data_AF-A0A4V2XTN3-F1
#
_entry.id   AF-A0A4V2XTN3-F1
#
_cell.length_a   1.000
_cell.length_b   1.000
_cell.length_c   1.000
_cell.angle_alpha   90.00
_cell.angle_beta   90.00
_cell.angle_gamma   90.00
#
_symmetry.space_group_name_H-M   'P 1'
#
loop_
_entity.id
_entity.type
_entity.pdbx_description
1 polymer ?
#
loop_
_entity_poly.entity_id
_entity_poly.type
_entity_poly.pdbx_seq_one_letter_code
_entity_poly.pdbx_strand_id
1 'polypeptide(L)'
;MTTDQMTDAELAAQPAAYRRPEDDLHAEAQVLLERGWISRDSDNRLWITEAGEQARVRMGAHAPAIRARIHEGIDDADYVTALKVLRQLIENTAAGAS
;
A
#
# COMPACT_ATOMS: atom_id res chain seq x y z
N MET A 1 10.26 15.19 -4.56
CA MET A 1 9.80 14.77 -3.22
C MET A 1 10.72 13.63 -2.81
N THR A 2 11.78 13.96 -2.07
CA THR A 2 12.75 12.98 -1.57
C THR A 2 12.06 12.28 -0.41
N THR A 3 11.56 11.07 -0.60
CA THR A 3 11.02 10.27 0.51
C THR A 3 12.21 9.94 1.39
N ASP A 4 12.31 10.61 2.54
CA ASP A 4 13.31 10.29 3.53
C ASP A 4 13.12 8.85 4.01
N GLN A 5 14.20 8.12 4.26
CA GLN A 5 14.08 6.71 4.67
C GLN A 5 13.55 6.65 6.09
N MET A 6 12.53 5.83 6.33
CA MET A 6 11.75 5.82 7.56
C MET A 6 11.93 4.53 8.34
N THR A 7 11.85 4.61 9.66
CA THR A 7 11.64 3.44 10.53
C THR A 7 10.18 2.95 10.41
N ASP A 8 9.89 1.72 10.87
CA ASP A 8 8.50 1.20 10.92
C ASP A 8 7.56 2.15 11.69
N ALA A 9 8.03 2.72 12.80
CA ALA A 9 7.25 3.60 13.67
C ALA A 9 6.96 4.95 13.01
N GLU A 10 7.97 5.56 12.39
CA GLU A 10 7.78 6.80 11.61
C GLU A 10 6.84 6.53 10.43
N LEU A 11 6.99 5.38 9.75
CA LEU A 11 6.11 4.99 8.66
C LEU A 11 4.69 4.81 9.17
N ALA A 12 4.46 4.19 10.33
CA ALA A 12 3.15 4.02 10.96
C ALA A 12 2.44 5.34 11.26
N ALA A 13 3.21 6.34 11.70
CA ALA A 13 2.69 7.66 12.03
C ALA A 13 2.23 8.48 10.80
N GLN A 14 2.57 8.07 9.58
CA GLN A 14 2.16 8.79 8.37
C GLN A 14 0.66 8.58 8.08
N PRO A 15 -0.08 9.62 7.66
CA PRO A 15 -1.41 9.44 7.10
C PRO A 15 -1.28 8.73 5.75
N ALA A 16 -1.62 7.45 5.73
CA ALA A 16 -1.64 6.66 4.50
C ALA A 16 -3.09 6.46 4.08
N ALA A 17 -3.41 6.86 2.84
CA ALA A 17 -4.78 6.84 2.30
C ALA A 17 -5.45 5.45 2.32
N TYR A 18 -4.65 4.39 2.49
CA TYR A 18 -5.06 2.99 2.46
C TYR A 18 -4.66 2.17 3.69
N ARG A 19 -3.99 2.78 4.69
CA ARG A 19 -3.58 2.05 5.90
C ARG A 19 -4.75 1.97 6.87
N ARG A 20 -5.05 0.77 7.32
CA ARG A 20 -6.09 0.50 8.30
C ARG A 20 -5.49 0.39 9.70
N PRO A 21 -6.27 0.64 10.76
CA PRO A 21 -5.80 0.48 12.13
C PRO A 21 -5.26 -0.93 12.45
N GLU A 22 -5.76 -1.96 11.75
CA GLU A 22 -5.36 -3.35 11.90
C GLU A 22 -4.09 -3.76 11.12
N ASP A 23 -3.52 -2.89 10.28
CA ASP A 23 -2.32 -3.22 9.51
C ASP A 23 -1.07 -3.25 10.42
N ASP A 24 -0.38 -4.39 10.48
CA ASP A 24 0.88 -4.55 11.20
C ASP A 24 2.08 -4.34 10.26
N LEU A 25 2.51 -3.08 10.15
CA LEU A 25 3.66 -2.70 9.33
C LEU A 25 4.96 -3.39 9.72
N HIS A 26 5.11 -3.78 10.99
CA HIS A 26 6.30 -4.48 11.41
C HIS A 26 6.32 -5.88 10.82
N ALA A 27 5.20 -6.61 10.92
CA ALA A 27 5.06 -7.92 10.29
C ALA A 27 5.22 -7.84 8.76
N GLU A 28 4.64 -6.82 8.12
CA GLU A 28 4.81 -6.59 6.68
C GLU A 28 6.28 -6.30 6.30
N ALA A 29 6.98 -5.47 7.08
CA ALA A 29 8.39 -5.20 6.87
C ALA A 29 9.25 -6.46 7.04
N GLN A 30 8.94 -7.34 8.00
CA GLN A 30 9.64 -8.63 8.14
C GLN A 30 9.52 -9.48 6.88
N VAL A 31 8.33 -9.59 6.28
CA VAL A 31 8.14 -10.35 5.03
C VAL A 31 9.00 -9.78 3.89
N LEU A 32 9.12 -8.46 3.81
CA LEU A 32 9.95 -7.80 2.80
C LEU A 32 11.46 -7.95 3.06
N LEU A 33 11.86 -7.98 4.34
CA LEU A 33 13.24 -8.25 4.76
C LEU A 33 13.64 -9.69 4.44
N GLU A 34 12.79 -10.68 4.76
CA GLU A 34 13.01 -12.10 4.45
C GLU A 34 13.17 -12.36 2.95
N ARG A 35 12.46 -11.58 2.12
CA ARG A 35 12.58 -11.62 0.65
C ARG A 35 13.81 -10.88 0.12
N GLY A 36 14.55 -10.18 0.98
CA GLY A 36 15.67 -9.32 0.59
C GLY A 36 15.26 -8.12 -0.26
N TRP A 37 13.99 -7.70 -0.21
CA TRP A 37 13.48 -6.56 -0.99
C TRP A 37 13.70 -5.22 -0.28
N ILE A 38 13.81 -5.26 1.04
CA ILE A 38 14.26 -4.12 1.84
C ILE A 38 15.39 -4.56 2.77
N SER A 39 16.14 -3.59 3.29
CA SER A 39 17.16 -3.77 4.33
C SER A 39 16.96 -2.75 5.44
N ARG A 40 17.54 -3.01 6.61
CA ARG A 40 17.66 -2.04 7.71
C ARG A 40 19.09 -1.57 7.85
N ASP A 41 19.26 -0.28 8.07
CA ASP A 41 20.55 0.27 8.51
C ASP A 41 20.71 0.19 10.04
N SER A 42 21.80 0.77 10.56
CA SER A 42 22.08 0.81 12.00
C SER A 42 21.04 1.59 12.81
N ASP A 43 20.30 2.49 12.16
CA ASP A 43 19.27 3.34 12.79
C ASP A 43 17.87 2.74 12.61
N ASN A 44 17.77 1.49 12.14
CA ASN A 44 16.54 0.79 11.78
C ASN A 44 15.71 1.47 10.68
N ARG A 45 16.32 2.34 9.87
CA ARG A 45 15.64 2.90 8.70
C ARG A 45 15.55 1.85 7.62
N LEU A 46 14.38 1.78 6.99
CA LEU A 46 14.13 0.86 5.88
C LEU A 46 14.72 1.43 4.60
N TRP A 47 15.41 0.59 3.85
CA TRP A 47 15.98 0.91 2.54
C TRP A 47 15.50 -0.10 1.51
N ILE A 48 15.05 0.35 0.35
CA ILE A 48 14.76 -0.57 -0.76
C ILE A 48 16.07 -1.10 -1.34
N THR A 49 16.15 -2.41 -1.56
CA THR A 49 17.30 -3.03 -2.23
C THR A 49 17.12 -2.93 -3.74
N GLU A 50 18.18 -3.22 -4.50
CA GLU A 50 18.06 -3.36 -5.96
C GLU A 50 17.02 -4.43 -6.34
N ALA A 51 17.01 -5.57 -5.64
CA ALA A 51 16.03 -6.64 -5.87
C ALA A 51 14.59 -6.17 -5.56
N GLY A 52 14.42 -5.37 -4.51
CA GLY A 52 13.16 -4.74 -4.16
C GLY A 52 12.68 -3.75 -5.22
N GLU A 53 13.58 -2.92 -5.75
CA GLU A 53 13.24 -1.97 -6.81
C GLU A 53 12.83 -2.69 -8.10
N GLN A 54 13.56 -3.74 -8.48
CA GLN A 54 13.17 -4.56 -9.62
C GLN A 54 11.80 -5.23 -9.41
N ALA A 55 11.52 -5.72 -8.20
CA ALA A 55 10.20 -6.27 -7.86
C ALA A 55 9.10 -5.21 -7.95
N ARG A 56 9.35 -4.00 -7.42
CA ARG A 56 8.44 -2.85 -7.50
C ARG A 56 8.13 -2.48 -8.94
N VAL A 57 9.14 -2.40 -9.81
CA VAL A 57 8.96 -2.11 -11.24
C VAL A 57 8.15 -3.21 -11.95
N ARG A 58 8.49 -4.49 -11.72
CA ARG A 58 7.73 -5.61 -12.32
C ARG A 58 6.26 -5.59 -11.90
N MET A 59 5.98 -5.40 -10.62
CA MET A 59 4.61 -5.29 -10.11
C MET A 59 3.90 -4.07 -10.69
N GLY A 60 4.58 -2.93 -10.76
CA GLY A 60 4.07 -1.69 -11.34
C GLY A 60 3.74 -1.82 -12.83
N ALA A 61 4.49 -2.61 -13.60
CA ALA A 61 4.25 -2.83 -15.03
C ALA A 61 2.89 -3.52 -15.31
N HIS A 62 2.37 -4.30 -14.36
CA HIS A 62 1.07 -4.97 -14.50
C HIS A 62 -0.11 -4.11 -14.03
N ALA A 63 0.13 -3.08 -13.21
CA ALA A 63 -0.94 -2.25 -12.63
C ALA A 63 -1.79 -1.53 -13.70
N PRO A 64 -1.24 -0.94 -14.78
CA PRO A 64 -2.05 -0.34 -15.84
C PRO A 64 -2.96 -1.33 -16.56
N ALA A 65 -2.47 -2.54 -16.85
CA ALA A 65 -3.25 -3.56 -17.54
C ALA A 65 -4.39 -4.10 -16.65
N ILE A 66 -4.12 -4.29 -15.36
CA ILE A 66 -5.16 -4.67 -14.39
C ILE A 66 -6.18 -3.55 -14.25
N ARG A 67 -5.73 -2.29 -14.14
CA ARG A 67 -6.62 -1.13 -14.05
C ARG A 67 -7.48 -0.99 -15.32
N ALA A 68 -6.90 -1.14 -16.49
CA ALA A 68 -7.63 -1.09 -17.76
C ALA A 68 -8.73 -2.16 -17.80
N ARG A 69 -8.42 -3.39 -17.35
CA ARG A 69 -9.40 -4.47 -17.29
C ARG A 69 -10.49 -4.26 -16.24
N ILE A 70 -10.18 -3.60 -15.12
CA ILE A 70 -11.17 -3.20 -14.11
C ILE A 70 -12.10 -2.09 -14.66
N HIS A 71 -11.57 -1.17 -15.46
CA HIS A 71 -12.33 -0.06 -16.06
C HIS A 71 -13.05 -0.44 -17.38
N GLU A 72 -12.79 -1.62 -17.95
CA GLU A 72 -13.35 -1.99 -19.26
C GLU A 72 -14.89 -2.00 -19.22
N GLY A 73 -15.51 -1.14 -20.04
CA GLY A 73 -16.97 -0.99 -20.09
C GLY A 73 -17.59 -0.17 -18.95
N ILE A 74 -16.78 0.47 -18.11
CA ILE A 74 -17.23 1.33 -17.01
C ILE A 74 -16.67 2.74 -17.24
N ASP A 75 -17.56 3.74 -17.31
CA ASP A 75 -17.12 5.14 -17.37
C ASP A 75 -16.44 5.56 -16.05
N ASP A 76 -15.49 6.50 -16.14
CA ASP A 76 -14.74 6.97 -14.97
C ASP A 76 -15.65 7.51 -13.86
N ALA A 77 -16.76 8.17 -14.20
CA ALA A 77 -17.71 8.69 -13.22
C ALA A 77 -18.43 7.56 -12.46
N ASP A 78 -18.82 6.51 -13.16
CA ASP A 78 -19.48 5.33 -12.57
C ASP A 78 -18.50 4.54 -11.70
N TYR A 79 -17.25 4.39 -12.15
CA TYR A 79 -16.20 3.75 -11.37
C TYR A 79 -15.93 4.50 -10.06
N VAL A 80 -15.77 5.83 -10.12
CA VAL A 80 -15.57 6.67 -8.93
C VAL A 80 -16.77 6.58 -7.99
N THR A 81 -17.99 6.55 -8.53
CA THR A 81 -19.22 6.41 -7.75
C THR A 81 -19.25 5.06 -7.03
N ALA A 82 -18.94 3.97 -7.73
CA ALA A 82 -18.86 2.63 -7.13
C ALA A 82 -17.84 2.57 -5.99
N LEU A 83 -16.64 3.15 -6.17
CA LEU A 83 -15.63 3.20 -5.12
C LEU A 83 -16.07 4.00 -3.88
N LYS A 84 -16.74 5.14 -4.07
CA LYS A 84 -17.28 5.94 -2.96
C LYS A 84 -18.31 5.16 -2.17
N VAL A 85 -19.23 4.47 -2.85
CA VAL A 85 -20.25 3.64 -2.20
C VAL A 85 -19.60 2.47 -1.45
N LEU A 86 -18.67 1.75 -2.08
CA LEU A 86 -17.98 0.63 -1.44
C LEU A 86 -17.22 1.08 -0.18
N ARG A 87 -16.52 2.22 -0.25
CA ARG A 87 -15.83 2.80 0.91
C ARG A 87 -16.81 3.09 2.06
N GLN A 88 -17.95 3.72 1.76
CA GLN A 88 -18.96 4.02 2.77
C GLN A 88 -19.53 2.74 3.40
N LEU A 89 -19.75 1.69 2.61
CA LEU A 89 -20.22 0.40 3.12
C LEU A 89 -19.21 -0.22 4.09
N ILE A 90 -17.91 -0.18 3.77
CA ILE A 90 -16.85 -0.67 4.65
C ILE A 90 -16.83 0.13 5.97
N GLU A 91 -16.88 1.45 5.88
CA GLU A 91 -16.93 2.34 7.05
C GLU A 91 -18.13 2.04 7.95
N ASN A 92 -19.31 1.82 7.36
CA ASN A 92 -20.51 1.46 8.12
C ASN A 92 -20.36 0.12 8.85
N THR A 93 -19.74 -0.88 8.22
CA THR A 93 -19.52 -2.19 8.85
C THR A 93 -18.46 -2.16 9.95
N ALA A 94 -17.45 -1.31 9.82
CA ALA A 94 -16.43 -1.10 10.85
C ALA A 94 -17.00 -0.33 12.06
N ALA A 95 -17.87 0.66 11.82
CA ALA A 95 -18.54 1.41 12.87
C ALA A 95 -19.60 0.59 13.62
N GLY A 96 -20.24 -0.38 12.94
CA GLY A 96 -21.26 -1.27 13.53
C GLY A 96 -20.72 -2.39 14.42
N ALA A 97 -19.40 -2.55 14.53
CA ALA A 97 -18.75 -3.54 15.41
C ALA A 97 -18.46 -2.99 16.83
N SER A 98 -19.26 -2.02 17.30
CA SER A 98 -19.15 -1.40 18.63
C SER A 98 -20.02 -2.10 19.66
#